data_AF-A0A497IFE4-F1
#
_entry.id   AF-A0A497IFE4-F1
#
_cell.length_a   1.000
_cell.length_b   1.000
_cell.length_c   1.000
_cell.angle_alpha   90.00
_cell.angle_beta   90.00
_cell.angle_gamma   90.00
#
_symmetry.space_group_name_H-M   'P 1'
#
loop_
_entity.id
_entity.type
_entity.pdbx_description
1 polymer ?
#
loop_
_entity_poly.entity_id
_entity_poly.type
_entity_poly.pdbx_seq_one_letter_code
_entity_poly.pdbx_strand_id
1 'polypeptide(L)'
;MPEDKPSDEEMAFKLVSLYVSEISRKGEKRQMGLDTIINAYFYTLLRLKKKRKEMEYIEPAVKREEEELASSLDELPIPQMDDQFNFD
;
A
#
# COMPACT_ATOMS: atom_id res chain seq x y z
N MET A 1 14.69 6.58 12.26
CA MET A 1 13.94 7.80 11.90
C MET A 1 12.59 7.35 11.39
N PRO A 2 11.46 7.94 11.81
CA PRO A 2 10.21 7.65 11.14
C PRO A 2 10.41 8.05 9.69
N GLU A 3 10.24 7.11 8.75
CA GLU A 3 10.31 7.44 7.33
C GLU A 3 9.20 8.46 7.06
N ASP A 4 9.57 9.70 6.73
CA ASP A 4 8.60 10.70 6.29
C ASP A 4 7.86 10.11 5.10
N LYS A 5 6.58 9.78 5.30
CA LYS A 5 5.74 9.25 4.24
C LYS A 5 5.78 10.25 3.09
N PRO A 6 6.17 9.84 1.88
CA PRO A 6 6.26 10.75 0.75
C PRO A 6 4.91 11.44 0.52
N SER A 7 4.96 12.72 0.18
CA SER A 7 3.76 13.47 -0.18
C SER A 7 3.11 12.87 -1.44
N ASP A 8 1.81 13.11 -1.62
CA ASP A 8 1.11 12.63 -2.83
C ASP A 8 1.72 13.21 -4.12
N GLU A 9 2.27 14.43 -4.05
CA GLU A 9 2.92 15.09 -5.18
C GLU A 9 4.24 14.41 -5.54
N GLU A 10 5.09 14.13 -4.54
CA GLU A 10 6.35 13.41 -4.76
C GLU A 10 6.08 12.00 -5.29
N MET A 11 5.05 11.32 -4.78
CA MET A 11 4.67 9.99 -5.24
C MET A 11 4.14 10.02 -6.68
N ALA A 12 3.27 10.98 -7.01
CA ALA A 12 2.77 11.17 -8.37
C ALA A 12 3.92 11.45 -9.35
N PHE A 13 4.85 12.33 -8.97
CA PHE A 13 6.03 12.63 -9.77
C PHE A 13 6.90 11.38 -10.00
N LYS A 14 7.19 10.61 -8.95
CA LYS A 14 8.00 9.37 -9.05
C LYS A 14 7.34 8.34 -9.95
N LEU A 15 6.03 8.12 -9.82
CA LEU A 15 5.28 7.15 -10.64
C LEU A 15 5.30 7.54 -12.11
N VAL A 16 5.00 8.80 -12.44
CA VAL A 16 5.01 9.26 -13.83
C VAL A 16 6.42 9.25 -14.41
N SER A 17 7.43 9.65 -13.63
CA SER A 17 8.84 9.60 -14.06
C SER A 17 9.29 8.18 -14.37
N LEU A 18 8.90 7.21 -13.54
CA LEU A 18 9.17 5.80 -13.78
C LEU A 18 8.48 5.31 -15.06
N TYR A 19 7.20 5.63 -15.23
CA TYR A 19 6.43 5.26 -16.41
C TYR A 19 7.05 5.80 -17.71
N VAL A 20 7.40 7.10 -17.73
CA VAL A 20 8.05 7.74 -18.88
C VAL A 20 9.39 7.07 -19.17
N SER A 21 10.20 6.83 -18.14
CA SER A 21 11.51 6.18 -18.28
C SER A 21 11.39 4.78 -18.90
N GLU A 22 10.40 4.01 -18.46
CA GLU A 22 10.16 2.65 -18.98
C GLU A 22 9.63 2.65 -20.41
N ILE A 23 8.78 3.62 -20.78
CA ILE A 23 8.36 3.79 -22.18
C ILE A 23 9.54 4.15 -23.07
N SER A 24 10.37 5.10 -22.63
CA SER A 24 11.55 5.52 -23.39
C SER A 24 12.53 4.36 -23.56
N ARG A 25 12.72 3.51 -22.54
CA ARG A 25 13.57 2.31 -22.61
C ARG A 25 13.04 1.25 -23.58
N LYS A 26 11.72 1.08 -23.66
CA LYS A 26 11.09 0.08 -24.54
C LYS A 26 11.11 0.47 -26.02
N GLY A 27 11.59 1.66 -26.37
CA GLY A 27 11.67 2.11 -27.75
C GLY A 27 10.30 2.20 -28.43
N GLU A 28 9.22 2.39 -27.66
CA GLU A 28 7.90 2.67 -28.25
C GLU A 28 8.05 3.90 -29.14
N LYS A 29 7.84 3.72 -30.45
CA LYS A 29 7.98 4.77 -31.47
C LYS A 29 6.97 5.91 -31.33
N ARG A 30 6.05 5.83 -30.36
CA ARG A 30 5.06 6.87 -30.08
C ARG A 30 5.73 7.94 -29.24
N GLN A 31 5.93 9.11 -29.83
CA GLN A 31 6.24 10.32 -29.07
C GLN A 31 5.10 10.59 -28.09
N MET A 32 5.37 10.44 -26.81
CA MET A 32 4.45 10.90 -25.77
C MET A 32 4.53 12.43 -25.74
N GLY A 33 3.42 13.09 -26.04
CA GLY A 33 3.33 14.54 -25.98
C GLY A 33 3.46 15.04 -24.54
N LEU A 34 3.93 16.27 -24.38
CA LEU A 34 4.03 16.92 -23.08
C LEU A 34 2.67 16.94 -22.36
N ASP A 35 1.59 17.20 -23.09
CA ASP A 35 0.22 17.17 -22.56
C ASP A 35 -0.16 15.80 -21.97
N THR A 36 0.32 14.71 -22.58
CA THR A 36 0.08 13.36 -22.06
C THR A 36 0.79 13.15 -20.73
N ILE A 37 2.02 13.64 -20.58
CA ILE A 37 2.78 13.56 -19.32
C ILE A 37 2.09 14.38 -18.24
N ILE A 38 1.67 15.61 -18.56
CA ILE A 38 0.97 16.51 -17.64
C ILE A 38 -0.34 15.87 -17.18
N ASN A 39 -1.13 15.33 -18.11
CA ASN A 39 -2.38 14.66 -17.78
C ASN A 39 -2.15 13.40 -16.93
N ALA A 40 -1.11 12.61 -17.23
CA ALA A 40 -0.76 11.44 -16.41
C ALA A 40 -0.39 11.85 -14.97
N TYR A 41 0.34 12.96 -14.80
CA TYR A 41 0.67 13.51 -13.49
C TYR A 41 -0.58 13.90 -12.70
N PHE A 42 -1.44 14.73 -13.28
CA PHE A 42 -2.65 15.19 -12.58
C PHE A 42 -3.63 14.06 -12.30
N TYR A 43 -3.78 13.12 -13.24
CA TYR A 43 -4.58 11.92 -13.02
C TYR A 43 -4.05 11.09 -11.84
N THR A 44 -2.74 10.86 -11.80
CA THR A 44 -2.10 10.08 -10.73
C THR A 44 -2.24 10.79 -9.39
N LEU A 45 -2.00 12.10 -9.34
CA LEU A 45 -2.17 12.91 -8.14
C LEU A 45 -3.60 12.86 -7.60
N LEU A 46 -4.60 13.02 -8.47
CA LEU A 46 -6.01 12.93 -8.09
C LEU A 46 -6.34 11.54 -7.54
N ARG A 47 -5.81 10.49 -8.18
CA ARG A 47 -6.03 9.10 -7.76
C ARG A 47 -5.40 8.80 -6.40
N LEU A 48 -4.19 9.29 -6.14
CA LEU A 48 -3.51 9.16 -4.84
C LEU A 48 -4.28 9.88 -3.74
N LYS A 49 -4.70 11.12 -3.97
CA LYS A 49 -5.53 11.88 -3.01
C LYS A 49 -6.84 11.17 -2.69
N LYS A 50 -7.50 10.60 -3.70
CA LYS A 50 -8.72 9.81 -3.51
C LYS A 50 -8.44 8.55 -2.67
N LYS A 51 -7.37 7.83 -2.98
CA LYS A 51 -6.98 6.63 -2.24
C LYS A 51 -6.60 6.92 -0.80
N ARG A 52 -5.87 8.01 -0.53
CA ARG A 52 -5.55 8.45 0.83
C ARG A 52 -6.81 8.68 1.65
N LYS A 53 -7.80 9.39 1.08
CA LYS A 53 -9.11 9.57 1.72
C LYS A 53 -9.83 8.24 1.96
N GLU A 54 -9.88 7.35 0.97
CA GLU A 54 -10.47 6.01 1.14
C GLU A 54 -9.79 5.24 2.29
N MET A 55 -8.46 5.29 2.38
CA MET A 55 -7.70 4.66 3.46
C MET A 55 -7.97 5.29 4.82
N GLU A 56 -8.14 6.61 4.92
CA GLU A 56 -8.52 7.27 6.18
C GLU A 56 -9.85 6.73 6.75
N TYR A 57 -10.79 6.30 5.91
CA TYR A 57 -12.03 5.67 6.36
C TYR A 57 -11.87 4.19 6.72
N ILE A 58 -10.98 3.47 6.02
CA ILE A 58 -10.79 2.03 6.18
C ILE A 58 -9.86 1.69 7.35
N GLU A 59 -8.77 2.47 7.54
CA GLU A 59 -7.79 2.28 8.61
C GLU A 59 -8.41 2.11 10.01
N PRO A 60 -9.35 2.95 10.48
CA PRO A 60 -9.92 2.77 11.81
C PRO A 60 -10.81 1.53 11.93
N ALA A 61 -11.47 1.12 10.84
CA ALA A 61 -12.27 -0.10 10.82
C ALA A 61 -11.37 -1.35 10.93
N VAL A 62 -10.29 -1.38 10.15
CA VAL A 62 -9.30 -2.47 10.19
C VAL A 62 -8.61 -2.54 11.55
N LYS A 63 -8.18 -1.41 12.12
CA LYS A 63 -7.55 -1.39 13.45
C LYS A 63 -8.46 -1.94 14.54
N ARG A 64 -9.75 -1.58 14.52
CA ARG A 64 -10.71 -2.12 15.50
C ARG A 64 -10.85 -3.64 15.35
N GLU A 65 -10.98 -4.13 14.13
CA GLU A 65 -11.10 -5.58 13.87
C GLU A 65 -9.83 -6.33 14.26
N GLU A 66 -8.64 -5.77 13.99
CA GLU A 66 -7.35 -6.31 14.46
C GLU A 66 -7.25 -6.35 15.98
N GLU A 67 -7.69 -5.31 16.68
CA GLU A 67 -7.72 -5.24 18.15
C GLU A 67 -8.70 -6.26 18.75
N GLU A 68 -9.89 -6.41 18.17
CA GLU A 68 -10.91 -7.40 18.58
C GLU A 68 -10.39 -8.85 18.39
N LEU A 69 -9.77 -9.13 17.24
CA LEU A 69 -9.15 -10.42 16.97
C LEU A 69 -7.99 -10.70 17.93
N ALA A 70 -7.10 -9.72 18.17
CA ALA A 70 -6.02 -9.86 19.12
C ALA A 70 -6.53 -10.15 20.54
N SER A 71 -7.55 -9.42 21.00
CA SER A 71 -8.20 -9.67 22.29
C SER A 71 -8.81 -11.06 22.39
N SER A 72 -9.41 -11.57 21.30
CA SER A 72 -10.02 -12.91 21.29
C SER A 72 -8.99 -14.05 21.32
N LEU A 73 -7.77 -13.81 20.82
CA LEU A 73 -6.68 -14.78 20.84
C LEU A 73 -6.05 -14.92 22.23
N ASP A 74 -6.00 -13.83 23.01
CA ASP A 74 -5.51 -13.84 24.39
C ASP A 74 -6.45 -14.63 25.34
N GLU A 75 -7.72 -14.83 24.96
CA GLU A 75 -8.70 -15.61 25.72
C GLU A 75 -8.68 -17.11 25.42
N LEU A 76 -7.93 -17.56 24.41
CA LEU A 76 -7.84 -18.98 24.09
C LEU A 76 -6.98 -19.71 25.15
N PRO A 77 -7.53 -20.72 25.85
CA PRO A 77 -6.73 -21.52 26.77
C PRO A 77 -5.62 -22.21 25.99
N ILE A 78 -4.37 -22.03 26.43
CA ILE A 78 -3.22 -22.75 25.88
C ILE A 78 -3.59 -24.24 25.93
N PRO A 79 -3.61 -24.96 24.79
CA PRO A 79 -3.85 -26.38 24.77
C PRO A 79 -2.82 -27.02 25.71
N GLN A 80 -3.28 -27.65 26.78
CA GLN A 80 -2.39 -28.45 27.60
C GLN A 80 -1.92 -29.58 26.69
N MET A 81 -0.66 -29.52 26.26
CA MET A 81 -0.03 -30.66 25.64
C MET A 81 0.06 -31.72 26.74
N ASP A 82 -0.80 -32.73 26.65
CA ASP A 82 -0.65 -33.92 27.47
C ASP A 82 0.74 -34.50 27.17
N ASP A 83 1.63 -34.45 28.15
CA ASP A 83 2.96 -35.09 28.15
C ASP A 83 2.81 -36.63 28.13
N GLN A 84 2.18 -37.16 27.09
CA GLN A 84 2.06 -38.58 26.79
C GLN A 84 2.62 -38.87 25.40
N PHE A 85 3.80 -38.33 25.08
CA PHE A 85 4.68 -38.95 24.09
C PHE A 85 5.79 -39.71 24.82
N ASN A 86 5.39 -40.86 25.38
CA ASN A 86 6.35 -41.88 25.77
C ASN A 86 6.82 -42.57 24.48
N PHE A 87 7.98 -42.14 23.96
CA PHE A 87 8.69 -42.91 22.94
C PHE A 87 9.41 -44.05 23.65
N ASP A 88 8.72 -45.19 23.78
CA ASP A 88 9.34 -46.49 24.04
C ASP A 88 10.00 -47.05 22.77
#